data_AF-A0A933ZDT5-F1
#
_entry.id   AF-A0A933ZDT5-F1
#
_cell.length_a   1.000
_cell.length_b   1.000
_cell.length_c   1.000
_cell.angle_alpha   90.00
_cell.angle_beta   90.00
_cell.angle_gamma   90.00
#
_symmetry.space_group_name_H-M   'P 1'
#
loop_
_entity.id
_entity.type
_entity.pdbx_description
1 polymer ?
#
loop_
_entity_poly.entity_id
_entity_poly.type
_entity_poly.pdbx_seq_one_letter_code
_entity_poly.pdbx_strand_id
1 'polypeptide(L)'
;MLPEPGDVDDKYLFALSANVLPKKPIVCVGTLTITQGASGPEISFSLQPVLSTDRRTPTGTPLVAGPVPINADGSFVADFGGIKVNGNANPISGSDLETTSTVLTGGPGALCKPADFICGAVTGQVIVPATINLGEGVGSKFTLQRITDPNQYPPPMIDCAGTTVK
;
A
#
# COMPACT_ATOMS: atom_id res chain seq x y z
N MET A 1 7.69 -19.06 -5.56
CA MET A 1 6.44 -19.83 -5.33
C MET A 1 5.39 -18.83 -4.91
N LEU A 2 4.19 -18.91 -5.50
CA LEU A 2 3.09 -18.04 -5.12
C LEU A 2 2.59 -18.38 -3.70
N PRO A 3 2.10 -17.39 -2.94
CA PRO A 3 1.40 -17.62 -1.69
C PRO A 3 0.04 -18.31 -1.93
N GLU A 4 -0.32 -19.20 -1.01
CA GLU A 4 -1.59 -19.90 -0.91
C GLU A 4 -2.53 -19.15 0.07
N PRO A 5 -3.84 -19.45 0.06
CA PRO A 5 -4.77 -18.92 1.05
C PRO A 5 -4.26 -19.15 2.48
N GLY A 6 -4.25 -18.10 3.30
CA GLY A 6 -3.71 -18.15 4.67
C GLY A 6 -2.26 -17.69 4.82
N ASP A 7 -1.46 -17.64 3.75
CA ASP A 7 -0.04 -17.27 3.85
C ASP A 7 0.19 -15.76 4.08
N VAL A 8 -0.81 -14.92 3.81
CA VAL A 8 -0.73 -13.45 3.93
C VAL A 8 -1.81 -12.85 4.82
N ASP A 9 -2.50 -13.67 5.61
CA ASP A 9 -3.62 -13.23 6.47
C ASP A 9 -3.14 -12.38 7.68
N ASP A 10 -1.83 -12.17 7.81
CA ASP A 10 -1.25 -11.29 8.82
C ASP A 10 -1.49 -9.81 8.54
N LYS A 11 -1.20 -9.00 9.56
CA LYS A 11 -1.19 -7.54 9.41
C LYS A 11 0.08 -7.09 8.72
N TYR A 12 -0.07 -6.11 7.83
CA TYR A 12 1.01 -5.46 7.12
C TYR A 12 1.03 -3.97 7.44
N LEU A 13 2.22 -3.40 7.54
CA LEU A 13 2.42 -1.97 7.52
C LEU A 13 2.57 -1.54 6.06
N PHE A 14 1.54 -0.87 5.54
CA PHE A 14 1.57 -0.27 4.22
C PHE A 14 2.16 1.14 4.30
N ALA A 15 3.08 1.46 3.40
CA ALA A 15 3.63 2.80 3.26
C ALA A 15 3.54 3.25 1.79
N LEU A 16 2.90 4.39 1.55
CA LEU A 16 2.88 5.06 0.25
C LEU A 16 3.85 6.23 0.27
N SER A 17 4.90 6.11 -0.54
CA SER A 17 5.90 7.13 -0.79
C SER A 17 5.53 7.90 -2.05
N ALA A 18 4.91 9.08 -1.86
CA ALA A 18 4.50 9.92 -2.97
C ALA A 18 5.72 10.60 -3.61
N ASN A 19 5.77 10.65 -4.94
CA ASN A 19 6.85 11.28 -5.71
C ASN A 19 7.14 12.74 -5.27
N VAL A 20 6.13 13.49 -4.85
CA VAL A 20 6.25 14.88 -4.39
C VAL A 20 7.00 15.04 -3.07
N LEU A 21 6.90 14.08 -2.15
CA LEU A 21 7.64 14.11 -0.89
C LEU A 21 7.91 12.70 -0.35
N PRO A 22 8.85 11.95 -0.98
CA PRO A 22 9.05 10.51 -0.71
C PRO A 22 9.42 10.19 0.74
N LYS A 23 10.01 11.16 1.46
CA LYS A 23 10.45 10.99 2.85
C LYS A 23 9.33 11.16 3.88
N LYS A 24 8.09 11.42 3.46
CA LYS A 24 6.93 11.51 4.35
C LYS A 24 5.83 10.55 3.87
N PRO A 25 6.01 9.23 4.07
CA PRO A 25 5.06 8.26 3.57
C PRO A 25 3.72 8.36 4.31
N ILE A 26 2.63 8.21 3.58
CA ILE A 26 1.31 7.95 4.16
C ILE A 26 1.30 6.49 4.60
N VAL A 27 0.89 6.23 5.84
CA VAL A 27 0.95 4.89 6.45
C VAL A 27 -0.45 4.36 6.69
N CYS A 28 -0.64 3.07 6.38
CA CYS A 28 -1.85 2.32 6.72
C CYS A 28 -1.46 1.00 7.39
N VAL A 29 -2.34 0.45 8.21
CA VAL A 29 -2.27 -0.95 8.65
C VAL A 29 -3.20 -1.74 7.76
N GLY A 30 -2.62 -2.66 7.00
CA GLY A 30 -3.31 -3.47 6.01
C GLY A 30 -3.50 -4.92 6.43
N THR A 31 -4.54 -5.55 5.90
CA THR A 31 -4.65 -7.01 5.81
C THR A 31 -4.70 -7.37 4.33
N LEU A 32 -3.97 -8.41 3.95
CA LEU A 32 -4.02 -9.00 2.62
C LEU A 32 -4.79 -10.32 2.75
N THR A 33 -5.64 -10.63 1.78
CA THR A 33 -6.32 -11.92 1.74
C THR A 33 -6.10 -12.55 0.39
N ILE A 34 -5.64 -13.80 0.38
CA ILE A 34 -5.53 -14.59 -0.84
C ILE A 34 -6.65 -15.60 -0.88
N THR A 35 -7.38 -15.61 -1.98
CA THR A 35 -8.45 -16.57 -2.26
C THR A 35 -8.18 -17.30 -3.56
N GLN A 36 -8.73 -18.52 -3.69
CA GLN A 36 -8.69 -19.23 -4.96
C GLN A 36 -9.84 -18.74 -5.86
N GLY A 37 -9.49 -17.99 -6.92
CA GLY A 37 -10.42 -17.59 -7.97
C GLY A 37 -10.56 -18.65 -9.07
N ALA A 38 -11.38 -18.37 -10.07
CA ALA A 38 -11.66 -19.31 -11.17
C ALA A 38 -10.45 -19.58 -12.07
N SER A 39 -9.53 -18.62 -12.17
CA SER A 39 -8.35 -18.68 -13.06
C SER A 39 -7.02 -18.80 -12.31
N GLY A 40 -7.04 -18.88 -10.98
CA GLY A 40 -5.84 -18.87 -10.15
C GLY A 40 -6.05 -18.13 -8.83
N PRO A 41 -4.98 -17.94 -8.04
CA PRO A 41 -5.04 -17.16 -6.82
C PRO A 41 -5.33 -15.68 -7.09
N GLU A 42 -6.15 -15.07 -6.24
CA GLU A 42 -6.52 -13.66 -6.27
C GLU A 42 -6.19 -13.01 -4.94
N ILE A 43 -5.84 -11.72 -4.95
CA ILE A 43 -5.54 -10.94 -3.75
C ILE A 43 -6.56 -9.82 -3.54
N SER A 44 -6.98 -9.65 -2.29
CA SER A 44 -7.75 -8.51 -1.81
C SER A 44 -6.95 -7.72 -0.78
N PHE A 45 -7.16 -6.40 -0.77
CA PHE A 45 -6.52 -5.46 0.13
C PHE A 45 -7.56 -4.79 1.00
N SER A 46 -7.27 -4.65 2.29
CA SER A 46 -7.97 -3.74 3.20
C SER A 46 -6.95 -2.97 4.02
N LEU A 47 -6.82 -1.67 3.77
CA LEU A 47 -5.79 -0.80 4.33
C LEU A 47 -6.45 0.28 5.20
N GLN A 48 -6.27 0.22 6.51
CA GLN A 48 -6.76 1.23 7.45
C GLN A 48 -5.73 2.36 7.59
N PRO A 49 -6.03 3.60 7.17
CA PRO A 49 -5.14 4.73 7.45
C PRO A 49 -4.96 4.92 8.95
N VAL A 50 -3.76 5.37 9.35
CA VAL A 50 -3.40 5.65 10.74
C VAL A 50 -2.90 7.07 10.89
N LEU A 51 -2.97 7.63 12.11
CA LEU A 51 -2.47 8.96 12.41
C LEU A 51 -0.99 9.07 12.04
N SER A 52 -0.62 10.16 11.37
CA SER A 52 0.76 10.42 10.97
C SER A 52 1.71 10.62 12.16
N THR A 53 1.17 11.03 13.31
CA THR A 53 1.92 11.33 14.54
C THR A 53 2.42 10.10 15.28
N ASP A 54 1.69 8.98 15.22
CA ASP A 54 2.04 7.74 15.93
C ASP A 54 2.15 6.52 15.02
N ARG A 55 1.65 6.62 13.78
CA ARG A 55 1.61 5.57 12.75
C ARG A 55 0.94 4.28 13.22
N ARG A 56 -0.02 4.40 14.14
CA ARG A 56 -0.69 3.26 14.79
C ARG A 56 -2.18 3.47 15.00
N THR A 57 -2.59 4.67 15.41
CA THR A 57 -3.98 4.95 15.76
C THR A 57 -4.83 5.04 14.49
N PRO A 58 -5.86 4.20 14.30
CA PRO A 58 -6.72 4.26 13.11
C PRO A 58 -7.39 5.62 12.92
N THR A 59 -7.53 6.05 11.68
CA THR A 59 -8.28 7.25 11.28
C THR A 59 -8.89 7.09 9.89
N GLY A 60 -10.04 7.70 9.66
CA GLY A 60 -10.75 7.62 8.38
C GLY A 60 -11.28 6.22 8.05
N THR A 61 -11.77 6.07 6.81
CA THR A 61 -12.33 4.82 6.29
C THR A 61 -11.22 3.91 5.73
N PRO A 62 -11.31 2.58 5.90
CA PRO A 62 -10.44 1.65 5.22
C PRO A 62 -10.48 1.81 3.69
N LEU A 63 -9.31 1.72 3.06
CA LEU A 63 -9.14 1.65 1.62
C LEU A 63 -9.17 0.19 1.20
N VAL A 64 -10.02 -0.16 0.24
CA VAL A 64 -10.19 -1.56 -0.19
C VAL A 64 -10.00 -1.70 -1.69
N ALA A 65 -9.41 -2.82 -2.10
CA ALA A 65 -9.27 -3.18 -3.52
C ALA A 65 -9.29 -4.70 -3.71
N GLY A 66 -9.65 -5.11 -4.92
CA GLY A 66 -9.74 -6.51 -5.32
C GLY A 66 -11.09 -7.18 -4.98
N PRO A 67 -11.19 -8.51 -5.15
CA PRO A 67 -10.11 -9.42 -5.54
C PRO A 67 -9.53 -9.13 -6.93
N VAL A 68 -8.22 -9.26 -7.09
CA VAL A 68 -7.52 -9.16 -8.38
C VAL A 68 -6.60 -10.37 -8.61
N PRO A 69 -6.43 -10.84 -9.85
CA PRO A 69 -5.60 -12.00 -10.14
C PRO A 69 -4.12 -11.75 -9.81
N ILE A 70 -3.45 -12.77 -9.26
CA ILE A 70 -2.00 -12.82 -9.12
C ILE A 70 -1.45 -13.61 -10.30
N ASN A 71 -0.55 -13.01 -11.06
CA ASN A 71 0.09 -13.67 -12.19
C ASN A 71 1.06 -14.77 -11.72
N ALA A 72 1.40 -15.70 -12.61
CA ALA A 72 2.30 -16.82 -12.29
C ALA A 72 3.69 -16.37 -11.79
N ASP A 73 4.14 -15.19 -12.20
CA ASP A 73 5.39 -14.57 -11.78
C ASP A 73 5.28 -13.78 -10.45
N GLY A 74 4.10 -13.73 -9.83
CA GLY A 74 3.83 -12.99 -8.59
C GLY A 74 3.54 -11.49 -8.79
N SER A 75 3.40 -11.03 -10.04
CA SER A 75 2.94 -9.67 -10.33
C SER A 75 1.43 -9.51 -10.18
N PHE A 76 0.98 -8.29 -9.91
CA PHE A 76 -0.44 -7.96 -9.76
C PHE A 76 -0.71 -6.47 -10.06
N VAL A 77 -1.96 -6.14 -10.33
CA VAL A 77 -2.45 -4.76 -10.47
C VAL A 77 -3.75 -4.63 -9.66
N ALA A 78 -3.74 -3.78 -8.64
CA ALA A 78 -4.88 -3.52 -7.77
C ALA A 78 -5.35 -2.08 -7.93
N ASP A 79 -6.59 -1.90 -8.41
CA ASP A 79 -7.22 -0.59 -8.56
C ASP A 79 -8.10 -0.29 -7.34
N PHE A 80 -7.79 0.79 -6.64
CA PHE A 80 -8.57 1.31 -5.51
C PHE A 80 -9.59 2.36 -5.94
N GLY A 81 -9.59 2.77 -7.22
CA GLY A 81 -10.39 3.87 -7.73
C GLY A 81 -10.04 5.19 -7.04
N GLY A 82 -11.05 6.02 -6.81
CA GLY A 82 -10.91 7.25 -6.03
C GLY A 82 -10.91 6.95 -4.53
N ILE A 83 -9.85 7.37 -3.83
CA ILE A 83 -9.71 7.19 -2.39
C ILE A 83 -9.71 8.53 -1.65
N LYS A 84 -10.03 8.48 -0.35
CA LYS A 84 -9.92 9.61 0.57
C LYS A 84 -9.04 9.24 1.75
N VAL A 85 -8.10 10.11 2.09
CA VAL A 85 -7.23 9.98 3.27
C VAL A 85 -7.35 11.27 4.07
N ASN A 86 -7.75 11.15 5.33
CA ASN A 86 -7.88 12.30 6.23
C ASN A 86 -6.54 13.00 6.45
N GLY A 87 -6.56 14.32 6.63
CA GLY A 87 -5.35 15.13 6.79
C GLY A 87 -4.47 14.74 7.97
N ASN A 88 -5.06 14.22 9.04
CA ASN A 88 -4.31 13.70 10.18
C ASN A 88 -3.49 12.42 9.86
N ALA A 89 -3.81 11.70 8.79
CA ALA A 89 -3.01 10.60 8.23
C ALA A 89 -2.05 11.05 7.13
N ASN A 90 -2.13 12.30 6.68
CA ASN A 90 -1.32 12.85 5.59
C ASN A 90 -0.14 13.70 6.13
N PRO A 91 1.07 13.13 6.31
CA PRO A 91 2.23 13.89 6.79
C PRO A 91 2.80 14.88 5.76
N ILE A 92 2.37 14.81 4.49
CA ILE A 92 2.91 15.66 3.41
C ILE A 92 2.44 17.11 3.62
N SER A 93 1.12 17.31 3.72
CA SER A 93 0.51 18.63 3.90
C SER A 93 -0.30 18.80 5.18
N GLY A 94 -0.74 17.70 5.82
CA GLY A 94 -1.72 17.74 6.92
C GLY A 94 -3.16 18.01 6.47
N SER A 95 -3.40 18.21 5.17
CA SER A 95 -4.73 18.38 4.58
C SER A 95 -5.28 17.05 4.11
N ASP A 96 -6.60 16.95 4.01
CA ASP A 96 -7.26 15.80 3.36
C ASP A 96 -6.70 15.58 1.96
N LEU A 97 -6.61 14.32 1.58
CA LEU A 97 -6.17 13.87 0.27
C LEU A 97 -7.33 13.14 -0.40
N GLU A 98 -7.64 13.54 -1.62
CA GLU A 98 -8.63 12.85 -2.45
C GLU A 98 -8.04 12.56 -3.82
N THR A 99 -8.30 11.35 -4.34
CA THR A 99 -7.88 10.93 -5.68
C THR A 99 -9.09 10.60 -6.56
N THR A 100 -8.92 10.73 -7.87
CA THR A 100 -9.88 10.21 -8.87
C THR A 100 -9.53 8.78 -9.28
N SER A 101 -8.27 8.40 -9.18
CA SER A 101 -7.77 7.04 -9.43
C SER A 101 -6.54 6.76 -8.58
N THR A 102 -6.37 5.51 -8.16
CA THR A 102 -5.21 5.03 -7.41
C THR A 102 -5.01 3.56 -7.70
N VAL A 103 -3.89 3.24 -8.35
CA VAL A 103 -3.56 1.88 -8.78
C VAL A 103 -2.22 1.49 -8.17
N LEU A 104 -2.19 0.31 -7.52
CA LEU A 104 -0.98 -0.33 -7.04
C LEU A 104 -0.54 -1.40 -8.05
N THR A 105 0.72 -1.34 -8.48
CA THR A 105 1.31 -2.34 -9.37
C THR A 105 2.49 -3.01 -8.69
N GLY A 106 2.35 -4.30 -8.38
CA GLY A 106 3.45 -5.17 -7.97
C GLY A 106 4.12 -5.80 -9.17
N GLY A 107 5.44 -5.66 -9.29
CA GLY A 107 6.22 -6.28 -10.37
C GLY A 107 6.39 -7.79 -10.18
N PRO A 108 7.12 -8.46 -11.09
CA PRO A 108 7.47 -9.86 -10.94
C PRO A 108 8.13 -10.12 -9.59
N GLY A 109 7.67 -11.16 -8.89
CA GLY A 109 8.14 -11.55 -7.57
C GLY A 109 7.56 -10.76 -6.40
N ALA A 110 6.71 -9.76 -6.64
CA ALA A 110 6.15 -8.93 -5.56
C ALA A 110 5.34 -9.76 -4.55
N LEU A 111 4.51 -10.69 -5.02
CA LEU A 111 3.79 -11.67 -4.19
C LEU A 111 4.39 -13.07 -4.36
N CYS A 112 5.66 -13.23 -3.96
CA CYS A 112 6.31 -14.53 -3.84
C CYS A 112 6.64 -14.84 -2.38
N LYS A 113 6.65 -16.12 -2.02
CA LYS A 113 7.11 -16.56 -0.69
C LYS A 113 8.62 -16.26 -0.50
N PRO A 114 9.04 -15.81 0.71
CA PRO A 114 8.20 -15.38 1.83
C PRO A 114 7.59 -13.99 1.56
N ALA A 115 6.27 -13.86 1.73
CA ALA A 115 5.55 -12.62 1.46
C ALA A 115 5.65 -11.61 2.62
N ASP A 116 6.84 -11.49 3.23
CA ASP A 116 7.09 -10.62 4.37
C ASP A 116 7.32 -9.16 3.94
N PHE A 117 7.74 -8.96 2.69
CA PHE A 117 7.95 -7.65 2.10
C PHE A 117 7.46 -7.64 0.66
N ILE A 118 6.49 -6.77 0.38
CA ILE A 118 5.93 -6.55 -0.96
C ILE A 118 6.18 -5.09 -1.31
N CYS A 119 6.58 -4.81 -2.53
CA CYS A 119 6.80 -3.43 -2.98
C CYS A 119 6.37 -3.26 -4.43
N GLY A 120 6.13 -2.02 -4.83
CA GLY A 120 5.76 -1.73 -6.20
C GLY A 120 5.56 -0.25 -6.49
N ALA A 121 4.89 0.03 -7.59
CA ALA A 121 4.59 1.38 -8.05
C ALA A 121 3.16 1.78 -7.66
N VAL A 122 2.95 3.07 -7.43
CA VAL A 122 1.64 3.68 -7.31
C VAL A 122 1.46 4.67 -8.44
N THR A 123 0.37 4.53 -9.18
CA THR A 123 -0.08 5.51 -10.17
C THR A 123 -1.48 6.01 -9.80
N GLY A 124 -1.86 7.16 -10.32
CA GLY A 124 -3.13 7.79 -9.97
C GLY A 124 -3.08 9.30 -10.05
N GLN A 125 -4.22 9.91 -9.78
CA GLN A 125 -4.39 11.35 -9.82
C GLN A 125 -5.01 11.85 -8.53
N VAL A 126 -4.26 12.68 -7.81
CA VAL A 126 -4.74 13.44 -6.65
C VAL A 126 -5.42 14.71 -7.15
N ILE A 127 -6.56 15.07 -6.57
CA ILE A 127 -7.30 16.30 -6.86
C ILE A 127 -7.43 17.23 -5.65
N VAL A 128 -7.23 16.71 -4.43
CA VAL A 128 -7.19 17.47 -3.18
C VAL A 128 -5.94 17.05 -2.40
N PRO A 129 -5.16 17.98 -1.83
CA PRO A 129 -5.35 19.43 -1.81
C PRO A 129 -4.87 20.13 -3.09
N ALA A 130 -4.17 19.42 -3.98
CA ALA A 130 -3.67 19.95 -5.24
C ALA A 130 -3.66 18.85 -6.30
N THR A 131 -3.73 19.24 -7.57
CA THR A 131 -3.65 18.31 -8.69
C THR A 131 -2.24 17.74 -8.81
N ILE A 132 -2.07 16.47 -8.48
CA ILE A 132 -0.77 15.76 -8.52
C ILE A 132 -0.95 14.44 -9.26
N ASN A 133 -0.07 14.18 -10.22
CA ASN A 133 0.03 12.88 -10.88
C ASN A 133 1.05 12.00 -10.14
N LEU A 134 0.58 10.89 -9.57
CA LEU A 134 1.43 9.97 -8.80
C LEU A 134 2.39 9.17 -9.67
N GLY A 135 2.11 9.05 -10.97
CA GLY A 135 2.93 8.32 -11.94
C GLY A 135 4.02 9.16 -12.62
N GLU A 136 4.05 10.48 -12.41
CA GLU A 136 5.03 11.36 -13.05
C GLU A 136 6.41 11.33 -12.39
N GLY A 137 7.45 11.61 -13.17
CA GLY A 137 8.84 11.65 -12.72
C GLY A 137 9.38 10.26 -12.36
N VAL A 138 9.93 10.12 -11.14
CA VAL A 138 10.40 8.82 -10.61
C VAL A 138 9.26 7.87 -10.20
N GLY A 139 8.02 8.36 -10.24
CA GLY A 139 6.82 7.65 -9.82
C GLY A 139 6.73 7.46 -8.31
N SER A 140 5.50 7.34 -7.83
CA SER A 140 5.23 7.01 -6.43
C SER A 140 5.45 5.51 -6.19
N LYS A 141 5.81 5.14 -4.97
CA LYS A 141 6.09 3.75 -4.58
C LYS A 141 5.23 3.35 -3.40
N PHE A 142 4.97 2.05 -3.29
CA PHE A 142 4.41 1.49 -2.07
C PHE A 142 5.27 0.35 -1.55
N THR A 143 5.16 0.11 -0.26
CA THR A 143 5.66 -1.08 0.40
C THR A 143 4.59 -1.64 1.35
N LEU A 144 4.65 -2.95 1.59
CA LEU A 144 3.93 -3.66 2.63
C LEU A 144 4.97 -4.47 3.38
N GLN A 145 5.10 -4.22 4.68
CA GLN A 145 5.99 -4.96 5.58
C GLN A 145 5.14 -5.75 6.56
N ARG A 146 5.33 -7.07 6.67
CA ARG A 146 4.61 -7.88 7.64
C ARG A 146 4.90 -7.38 9.06
N ILE A 147 3.86 -7.21 9.86
CA ILE A 147 3.96 -6.79 11.26
C ILE A 147 4.11 -8.06 12.09
N THR A 148 5.32 -8.32 12.58
CA THR A 148 5.63 -9.48 13.42
C THR A 148 5.34 -9.25 14.91
N ASP A 149 5.40 -7.99 15.36
CA ASP A 149 5.00 -7.58 16.71
C ASP A 149 3.89 -6.51 16.64
N PRO A 150 2.66 -6.80 17.08
CA PRO A 150 1.56 -5.83 17.06
C PRO A 150 1.80 -4.62 17.98
N ASN A 151 2.74 -4.70 18.93
CA ASN A 151 3.12 -3.59 19.81
C ASN A 151 4.30 -2.78 19.26
N GLN A 152 5.00 -3.29 18.23
CA GLN A 152 6.16 -2.65 17.63
C GLN A 152 6.12 -2.74 16.11
N TYR A 153 5.50 -1.73 15.49
CA TYR A 153 5.48 -1.65 14.03
C TYR A 153 6.88 -1.34 13.48
N PRO A 154 7.27 -1.97 12.36
CA PRO A 154 8.55 -1.69 11.74
C PRO A 154 8.62 -0.24 11.25
N PRO A 155 9.82 0.34 11.09
CA PRO A 155 9.95 1.63 10.43
C PRO A 155 9.43 1.53 8.97
N PRO A 156 8.64 2.51 8.49
CA PRO A 156 8.14 2.50 7.11
C PRO A 156 9.28 2.54 6.10
N MET A 157 9.28 1.59 5.17
CA MET A 157 10.16 1.56 4.00
C MET A 157 9.51 2.33 2.84
N ILE A 158 10.27 3.20 2.18
CA ILE A 158 9.76 4.10 1.13
C ILE A 158 10.01 3.60 -0.30
N ASP A 159 10.75 2.51 -0.45
CA ASP A 159 11.09 1.92 -1.74
C ASP A 159 11.35 0.41 -1.62
N CYS A 160 11.53 -0.24 -2.78
CA CYS A 160 11.88 -1.66 -2.89
C CYS A 160 13.30 -1.98 -2.40
N ALA A 161 14.16 -0.99 -2.19
CA ALA A 161 15.51 -1.19 -1.66
C ALA A 161 15.53 -1.28 -0.13
N GLY A 162 14.39 -1.08 0.53
CA GLY A 162 14.26 -1.11 1.98
C GLY A 162 14.73 0.18 2.65
N THR A 163 14.79 1.30 1.91
CA THR A 163 15.16 2.60 2.48
C THR A 163 14.12 3.02 3.51
N THR A 164 14.55 3.30 4.74
CA THR A 164 13.68 3.80 5.81
C THR A 164 13.78 5.31 5.94
N VAL A 165 12.67 5.94 6.35
CA VAL A 165 12.71 7.34 6.81
C VAL A 165 13.35 7.40 8.19
N LYS A 166 14.48 8.10 8.31
CA LYS A 166 15.08 8.46 9.60
C LYS A 166 14.31 9.59 10.25
#